data_AF-A0A2H5PXK2-F1
#
_entry.id   AF-A0A2H5PXK2-F1
#
_cell.length_a   1.000
_cell.length_b   1.000
_cell.length_c   1.000
_cell.angle_alpha   90.00
_cell.angle_beta   90.00
_cell.angle_gamma   90.00
#
_symmetry.space_group_name_H-M   'P 1'
#
loop_
_entity.id
_entity.type
_entity.pdbx_description
1 polymer ?
#
loop_
_entity_poly.entity_id
_entity_poly.type
_entity_poly.pdbx_seq_one_letter_code
_entity_poly.pdbx_strand_id
1 'polypeptide(L)'
;MRYLFFIIKRSLKRCTALTKSQTLLNLFKVFQRILKAYATKLFARLPRGGTGIVAAATGMDGQIRISERDERVICYIVNSAEYCHKTSGDLAESVSKIIDSQLADGVDMSEVQDEFSAVITKALVTLVLGLETKFDNEMAGMTRVPWGSLESVGDQSEYVNGINMILTSSIPVLGSLLSPIYFQFFLDKLASSLGPRFYANIFKCKHISETGAQQMLLDTQAVKTILLDIPSLGRQTSNAASYTKFVSREMSKAEALLKVILSPVDSVADTYRALLPEGTPMEFQRILELKGLKKADQQTILDDFNKHGPGTTQPTIAPSVVPAAPPAPPSSVIPNSASAGFITSREDVLTRAAALGRGAATTGFKRFLALTEAAKDRKDGPFRKLFNT
;
A
#
# COMPACT_ATOMS: atom_id res chain seq x y z
N MET A 1 29.16 5.33 0.27
CA MET A 1 28.47 6.50 0.86
C MET A 1 29.30 7.31 1.84
N ARG A 2 29.81 6.73 2.93
CA ARG A 2 30.63 7.46 3.93
C ARG A 2 31.80 8.23 3.30
N TYR A 3 32.41 7.69 2.25
CA TYR A 3 33.47 8.35 1.49
C TYR A 3 33.03 9.62 0.74
N LEU A 4 31.82 9.66 0.17
CA LEU A 4 31.30 10.84 -0.54
C LEU A 4 31.14 12.02 0.44
N PHE A 5 30.46 11.80 1.56
CA PHE A 5 30.28 12.85 2.57
C PHE A 5 31.58 13.19 3.30
N PHE A 6 32.52 12.25 3.42
CA PHE A 6 33.87 12.54 3.90
C PHE A 6 34.60 13.53 2.99
N ILE A 7 34.56 13.33 1.66
CA ILE A 7 35.13 14.28 0.70
C ILE A 7 34.43 15.63 0.78
N ILE A 8 33.09 15.65 0.82
CA ILE A 8 32.31 16.89 0.93
C ILE A 8 32.72 17.67 2.19
N LYS A 9 32.78 17.00 3.36
CA LYS A 9 33.20 17.63 4.62
C LYS A 9 34.66 18.14 4.56
N ARG A 10 35.58 17.37 3.96
CA ARG A 10 36.97 17.78 3.81
C ARG A 10 37.12 19.00 2.89
N SER A 11 36.38 19.01 1.77
CA SER A 11 36.35 20.14 0.84
C SER A 11 35.73 21.38 1.48
N LEU A 12 34.65 21.22 2.24
CA LEU A 12 34.03 22.29 3.00
C LEU A 12 35.01 22.92 3.99
N LYS A 13 35.65 22.10 4.84
CA LYS A 13 36.63 22.57 5.85
C LYS A 13 37.78 23.37 5.22
N ARG A 14 38.27 22.93 4.05
CA ARG A 14 39.33 23.64 3.30
C ARG A 14 38.83 24.98 2.76
N CYS A 15 37.62 25.03 2.21
CA CYS A 15 37.05 26.25 1.66
C CYS A 15 36.76 27.29 2.75
N THR A 16 36.18 26.87 3.88
CA THR A 16 35.83 27.76 4.99
C THR A 16 37.05 28.36 5.68
N ALA A 17 38.22 27.71 5.57
CA ALA A 17 39.49 28.26 6.04
C ALA A 17 40.03 29.39 5.13
N LEU A 18 39.57 29.46 3.88
CA LEU A 18 40.02 30.44 2.89
C LEU A 18 39.01 31.58 2.68
N THR A 19 37.71 31.27 2.70
CA THR A 19 36.65 32.25 2.38
C THR A 19 35.30 31.81 2.91
N LYS A 20 34.45 32.80 3.24
CA LYS A 20 33.07 32.63 3.72
C LYS A 20 32.02 33.31 2.82
N SER A 21 32.47 33.85 1.70
CA SER A 21 31.63 34.64 0.79
C SER A 21 31.18 33.81 -0.43
N GLN A 22 31.00 34.44 -1.59
CA GLN A 22 30.43 33.82 -2.80
C GLN A 22 31.09 32.49 -3.22
N THR A 23 32.39 32.32 -3.00
CA THR A 23 33.11 31.07 -3.32
C THR A 23 32.60 29.88 -2.52
N LEU A 24 32.27 30.07 -1.24
CA LEU A 24 31.69 29.02 -0.40
C LEU A 24 30.30 28.63 -0.91
N LEU A 25 29.49 29.61 -1.31
CA LEU A 25 28.18 29.37 -1.92
C LEU A 25 28.30 28.60 -3.24
N ASN A 26 29.27 28.95 -4.09
CA ASN A 26 29.51 28.25 -5.35
C ASN A 26 29.93 26.79 -5.11
N LEU A 27 30.79 26.54 -4.11
CA LEU A 27 31.15 25.18 -3.71
C LEU A 27 29.94 24.39 -3.19
N PHE A 28 29.09 25.02 -2.39
CA PHE A 28 27.84 24.42 -1.92
C PHE A 28 26.93 24.00 -3.08
N LYS A 29 26.78 24.85 -4.11
CA LYS A 29 26.04 24.51 -5.34
C LYS A 29 26.61 23.31 -6.09
N VAL A 30 27.94 23.13 -6.07
CA VAL A 30 28.58 21.93 -6.62
C VAL A 30 28.18 20.69 -5.82
N PHE A 31 28.14 20.76 -4.49
CA PHE A 31 27.68 19.65 -3.66
C PHE A 31 26.23 19.28 -3.96
N GLN A 32 25.34 20.26 -4.10
CA GLN A 32 23.95 20.01 -4.52
C GLN A 32 23.89 19.23 -5.84
N ARG A 33 24.64 19.66 -6.86
CA ARG A 33 24.66 19.00 -8.18
C ARG A 33 25.16 17.56 -8.09
N ILE A 34 26.22 17.30 -7.32
CA ILE A 34 26.77 15.95 -7.12
C ILE A 34 25.76 15.04 -6.41
N LEU A 35 25.09 15.55 -5.37
CA LEU A 35 24.11 14.80 -4.60
C LEU A 35 22.87 14.45 -5.45
N LYS A 36 22.37 15.38 -6.26
CA LYS A 36 21.27 15.11 -7.22
C LYS A 36 21.67 14.05 -8.26
N ALA A 37 22.90 14.13 -8.79
CA ALA A 37 23.42 13.12 -9.71
C ALA A 37 23.54 11.74 -9.03
N TYR A 38 23.88 11.70 -7.74
CA TYR A 38 23.91 10.46 -6.97
C TYR A 38 22.51 9.88 -6.73
N ALA A 39 21.53 10.72 -6.36
CA ALA A 39 20.13 10.30 -6.25
C ALA A 39 19.61 9.70 -7.56
N THR A 40 19.91 10.33 -8.70
CA THR A 40 19.58 9.82 -10.03
C THR A 40 20.19 8.45 -10.30
N LYS A 41 21.45 8.23 -9.90
CA LYS A 41 22.12 6.92 -10.03
C LYS A 41 21.49 5.86 -9.13
N LEU A 42 21.09 6.20 -7.90
CA LEU A 42 20.38 5.29 -7.01
C LEU A 42 19.02 4.91 -7.61
N PHE A 43 18.28 5.89 -8.11
CA PHE A 43 17.00 5.66 -8.78
C PHE A 43 17.13 4.69 -9.96
N ALA A 44 18.15 4.90 -10.81
CA ALA A 44 18.40 4.06 -11.98
C ALA A 44 18.81 2.61 -11.64
N ARG A 45 19.24 2.33 -10.39
CA ARG A 45 19.60 0.99 -9.91
C ARG A 45 18.40 0.20 -9.39
N LEU A 46 17.25 0.85 -9.16
CA LEU A 46 16.04 0.13 -8.79
C LEU A 46 15.60 -0.78 -9.94
N PRO A 47 15.14 -2.01 -9.65
CA PRO A 47 14.56 -2.88 -10.67
C PRO A 47 13.45 -2.15 -11.41
N ARG A 48 13.58 -2.08 -12.73
CA ARG A 48 12.51 -1.56 -13.58
C ARG A 48 11.51 -2.68 -13.76
N GLY A 49 10.23 -2.38 -13.57
CA GLY A 49 9.18 -3.31 -13.97
C GLY A 49 9.31 -3.63 -15.45
N GLY A 50 8.87 -4.83 -15.84
CA GLY A 50 9.01 -5.30 -17.22
C GLY A 50 8.34 -4.33 -18.19
N THR A 51 9.13 -3.43 -18.78
CA THR A 51 8.74 -2.58 -19.91
C THR A 51 9.08 -3.33 -21.19
N GLY A 52 8.43 -4.47 -21.38
CA GLY A 52 8.40 -5.18 -22.65
C GLY A 52 7.16 -4.78 -23.43
N ILE A 53 7.27 -4.73 -24.76
CA ILE A 53 6.17 -4.47 -25.71
C ILE A 53 4.93 -5.37 -25.44
N VAL A 54 5.13 -6.50 -24.75
CA VAL A 54 4.08 -7.46 -24.37
C VAL A 54 3.21 -6.99 -23.19
N ALA A 55 3.73 -6.17 -22.26
CA ALA A 55 2.98 -5.72 -21.08
C ALA A 55 1.88 -4.69 -21.41
N ALA A 56 2.13 -3.84 -22.41
CA ALA A 56 1.16 -2.86 -22.91
C ALA A 56 0.03 -3.49 -23.75
N ALA A 57 0.25 -4.68 -24.31
CA ALA A 57 -0.72 -5.36 -25.17
C ALA A 57 -1.71 -6.24 -24.38
N THR A 58 -1.40 -6.61 -23.14
CA THR A 58 -2.22 -7.49 -22.28
C THR A 58 -2.85 -6.80 -21.08
N GLY A 59 -2.59 -5.50 -20.87
CA GLY A 59 -3.07 -4.78 -19.67
C GLY A 59 -2.37 -5.19 -18.37
N MET A 60 -1.14 -5.74 -18.46
CA MET A 60 -0.33 -6.18 -17.33
C MET A 60 0.73 -5.15 -16.92
N ASP A 61 0.33 -3.89 -16.80
CA ASP A 61 1.18 -2.83 -16.25
C ASP A 61 1.41 -3.09 -14.75
N GLY A 62 2.43 -3.89 -14.40
CA GLY A 62 2.79 -4.05 -12.99
C GLY A 62 3.70 -5.20 -12.59
N GLN A 63 3.87 -6.26 -13.39
CA GLN A 63 4.66 -7.40 -12.90
C GLN A 63 6.16 -7.10 -12.88
N ILE A 64 6.75 -7.14 -11.69
CA ILE A 64 8.20 -7.03 -11.45
C ILE A 64 8.67 -8.30 -10.79
N ARG A 65 9.59 -9.00 -11.45
CA ARG A 65 10.30 -10.11 -10.82
C ARG A 65 11.42 -9.55 -9.96
N ILE A 66 11.25 -9.67 -8.64
CA ILE A 66 12.24 -9.25 -7.65
C ILE A 66 12.76 -10.50 -6.94
N SER A 67 14.07 -10.75 -7.06
CA SER A 67 14.73 -11.82 -6.32
C SER A 67 15.01 -11.41 -4.87
N GLU A 68 15.33 -12.36 -3.99
CA GLU A 68 15.77 -12.06 -2.62
C GLU A 68 17.01 -11.15 -2.58
N ARG A 69 17.89 -11.28 -3.58
CA ARG A 69 19.06 -10.39 -3.74
C ARG A 69 18.61 -8.97 -4.04
N ASP A 70 17.63 -8.82 -4.92
CA ASP A 70 17.10 -7.50 -5.29
C ASP A 70 16.40 -6.83 -4.10
N GLU A 71 15.65 -7.59 -3.29
CA GLU A 71 15.03 -7.07 -2.05
C GLU A 71 16.08 -6.43 -1.13
N ARG A 72 17.20 -7.12 -0.90
CA ARG A 72 18.32 -6.58 -0.09
C ARG A 72 18.92 -5.32 -0.72
N VAL A 73 19.16 -5.33 -2.04
CA VAL A 73 19.70 -4.17 -2.76
C VAL A 73 18.76 -2.97 -2.63
N ILE A 74 17.45 -3.16 -2.77
CA ILE A 74 16.46 -2.10 -2.62
C ILE A 74 16.46 -1.55 -1.18
N CYS A 75 16.51 -2.40 -0.16
CA CYS A 75 16.65 -1.94 1.23
C CYS A 75 17.93 -1.12 1.45
N TYR A 76 19.06 -1.55 0.88
CA TYR A 76 20.29 -0.76 0.94
C TYR A 76 20.18 0.58 0.21
N ILE A 77 19.43 0.65 -0.90
CA ILE A 77 19.13 1.92 -1.58
C ILE A 77 18.29 2.84 -0.69
N VAL A 78 17.28 2.32 0.01
CA VAL A 78 16.47 3.09 0.98
C VAL A 78 17.36 3.69 2.06
N ASN A 79 18.14 2.86 2.75
CA ASN A 79 19.04 3.31 3.82
C ASN A 79 20.09 4.30 3.29
N SER A 80 20.49 4.13 2.03
CA SER A 80 21.42 5.03 1.36
C SER A 80 20.85 6.41 1.12
N ALA A 81 19.64 6.44 0.57
CA ALA A 81 18.94 7.68 0.28
C ALA A 81 18.55 8.39 1.58
N GLU A 82 18.12 7.67 2.62
CA GLU A 82 17.84 8.25 3.95
C GLU A 82 19.07 8.93 4.54
N TYR A 83 20.22 8.24 4.53
CA TYR A 83 21.45 8.82 5.03
C TYR A 83 21.83 10.10 4.26
N CYS A 84 21.69 10.08 2.93
CA CYS A 84 21.99 11.24 2.11
C CYS A 84 21.03 12.40 2.37
N HIS A 85 19.72 12.13 2.48
CA HIS A 85 18.67 13.10 2.81
C HIS A 85 18.97 13.80 4.14
N LYS A 86 19.27 13.02 5.20
CA LYS A 86 19.58 13.59 6.51
C LYS A 86 20.87 14.41 6.46
N THR A 87 21.94 13.82 5.94
CA THR A 87 23.26 14.47 5.95
C THR A 87 23.32 15.71 5.04
N SER A 88 22.52 15.78 3.98
CA SER A 88 22.41 17.00 3.17
C SER A 88 21.74 18.14 3.94
N GLY A 89 20.73 17.85 4.77
CA GLY A 89 20.11 18.83 5.66
C GLY A 89 21.11 19.35 6.69
N ASP A 90 21.78 18.45 7.42
CA ASP A 90 22.81 18.80 8.40
C ASP A 90 23.95 19.64 7.77
N LEU A 91 24.29 19.36 6.51
CA LEU A 91 25.29 20.11 5.74
C LEU A 91 24.80 21.54 5.44
N ALA A 92 23.55 21.72 5.02
CA ALA A 92 22.97 23.04 4.78
C ALA A 92 22.99 23.87 6.07
N GLU A 93 22.49 23.34 7.18
CA GLU A 93 22.51 24.02 8.47
C GLU A 93 23.93 24.43 8.90
N SER A 94 24.91 23.54 8.68
CA SER A 94 26.30 23.81 9.00
C SER A 94 26.87 24.94 8.14
N VAL A 95 26.55 24.97 6.85
CA VAL A 95 27.03 26.01 5.93
C VAL A 95 26.36 27.35 6.20
N SER A 96 25.05 27.37 6.48
CA SER A 96 24.31 28.60 6.81
C SER A 96 24.85 29.29 8.06
N LYS A 97 25.40 28.54 9.03
CA LYS A 97 26.05 29.10 10.23
C LYS A 97 27.44 29.71 9.96
N ILE A 98 28.06 29.38 8.83
CA ILE A 98 29.46 29.76 8.52
C ILE A 98 29.53 30.87 7.46
N ILE A 99 28.61 30.85 6.49
CA ILE A 99 28.59 31.77 5.37
C ILE A 99 28.18 33.19 5.79
N ASP A 100 28.58 34.20 5.01
CA ASP A 100 28.14 35.59 5.21
C ASP A 100 26.60 35.69 5.20
N SER A 101 26.02 36.46 6.13
CA SER A 101 24.57 36.52 6.35
C SER A 101 23.77 36.93 5.11
N GLN A 102 24.36 37.77 4.24
CA GLN A 102 23.75 38.20 2.97
C GLN A 102 23.59 37.06 1.95
N LEU A 103 24.29 35.95 2.13
CA LEU A 103 24.29 34.80 1.22
C LEU A 103 23.61 33.56 1.83
N ALA A 104 23.20 33.63 3.10
CA ALA A 104 22.64 32.50 3.84
C ALA A 104 21.34 31.98 3.21
N ASP A 105 20.51 32.86 2.63
CA ASP A 105 19.27 32.50 1.94
C ASP A 105 19.52 31.61 0.70
N GLY A 106 20.73 31.64 0.15
CA GLY A 106 21.13 30.78 -0.97
C GLY A 106 21.54 29.37 -0.56
N VAL A 107 21.61 29.07 0.75
CA VAL A 107 22.03 27.77 1.30
C VAL A 107 20.81 26.93 1.62
N ASP A 108 20.31 26.25 0.59
CA ASP A 108 19.16 25.35 0.70
C ASP A 108 19.50 23.95 0.16
N MET A 109 19.02 22.90 0.82
CA MET A 109 19.13 21.51 0.35
C MET A 109 17.78 20.85 0.13
N SER A 110 16.67 21.60 0.21
CA SER A 110 15.30 21.08 0.09
C SER A 110 15.11 20.29 -1.21
N GLU A 111 15.50 20.85 -2.37
CA GLU A 111 15.40 20.12 -3.64
C GLU A 111 16.26 18.83 -3.67
N VAL A 112 17.40 18.80 -2.99
CA VAL A 112 18.26 17.60 -2.93
C VAL A 112 17.62 16.55 -2.02
N GLN A 113 17.05 16.98 -0.90
CA GLN A 113 16.30 16.13 0.02
C GLN A 113 15.08 15.54 -0.67
N ASP A 114 14.33 16.33 -1.43
CA ASP A 114 13.17 15.87 -2.21
C ASP A 114 13.55 14.75 -3.20
N GLU A 115 14.69 14.88 -3.89
CA GLU A 115 15.18 13.83 -4.80
C GLU A 115 15.49 12.52 -4.07
N PHE A 116 16.10 12.58 -2.88
CA PHE A 116 16.34 11.37 -2.07
C PHE A 116 15.04 10.79 -1.50
N SER A 117 14.10 11.64 -1.07
CA SER A 117 12.75 11.22 -0.64
C SER A 117 11.98 10.52 -1.76
N ALA A 118 12.12 10.98 -3.00
CA ALA A 118 11.55 10.33 -4.18
C ALA A 118 12.19 8.94 -4.42
N VAL A 119 13.52 8.81 -4.27
CA VAL A 119 14.22 7.52 -4.34
C VAL A 119 13.71 6.55 -3.27
N ILE A 120 13.59 6.99 -2.02
CA ILE A 120 13.09 6.18 -0.90
C ILE A 120 11.67 5.68 -1.21
N THR A 121 10.78 6.59 -1.58
CA THR A 121 9.38 6.27 -1.88
C THR A 121 9.28 5.26 -3.02
N LYS A 122 10.01 5.49 -4.13
CA LYS A 122 10.01 4.57 -5.27
C LYS A 122 10.57 3.20 -4.89
N ALA A 123 11.62 3.15 -4.10
CA ALA A 123 12.23 1.91 -3.63
C ALA A 123 11.26 1.08 -2.78
N LEU A 124 10.58 1.70 -1.80
CA LEU A 124 9.58 1.03 -0.96
C LEU A 124 8.39 0.53 -1.77
N VAL A 125 7.86 1.32 -2.70
CA VAL A 125 6.78 0.89 -3.61
C VAL A 125 7.23 -0.27 -4.50
N THR A 126 8.50 -0.30 -4.91
CA THR A 126 9.05 -1.41 -5.71
C THR A 126 9.10 -2.71 -4.91
N LEU A 127 9.42 -2.66 -3.60
CA LEU A 127 9.34 -3.84 -2.72
C LEU A 127 7.91 -4.38 -2.61
N VAL A 128 6.94 -3.50 -2.41
CA VAL A 128 5.51 -3.87 -2.36
C VAL A 128 5.11 -4.56 -3.67
N LEU A 129 5.45 -3.97 -4.81
CA LEU A 129 5.11 -4.51 -6.13
C LEU A 129 5.78 -5.87 -6.43
N GLY A 130 6.99 -6.09 -5.91
CA GLY A 130 7.65 -7.40 -5.99
C GLY A 130 6.89 -8.49 -5.25
N LEU A 131 6.43 -8.20 -4.03
CA LEU A 131 5.59 -9.13 -3.27
C LEU A 131 4.22 -9.32 -3.90
N GLU A 132 3.60 -8.25 -4.40
CA GLU A 132 2.34 -8.36 -5.16
C GLU A 132 2.50 -9.29 -6.36
N THR A 133 3.61 -9.18 -7.10
CA THR A 133 3.86 -10.05 -8.26
C THR A 133 4.01 -11.51 -7.85
N LYS A 134 4.69 -11.79 -6.74
CA LYS A 134 4.80 -13.16 -6.19
C LYS A 134 3.42 -13.67 -5.72
N PHE A 135 2.67 -12.84 -5.02
CA PHE A 135 1.32 -13.15 -4.54
C PHE A 135 0.33 -13.42 -5.70
N ASP A 136 0.40 -12.63 -6.77
CA ASP A 136 -0.43 -12.79 -7.97
C ASP A 136 -0.18 -14.16 -8.66
N ASN A 137 1.02 -14.74 -8.54
CA ASN A 137 1.29 -16.09 -9.04
C ASN A 137 0.53 -17.16 -8.23
N GLU A 138 0.50 -17.02 -6.91
CA GLU A 138 -0.30 -17.90 -6.04
C GLU A 138 -1.80 -17.72 -6.27
N MET A 139 -2.23 -16.48 -6.52
CA MET A 139 -3.60 -16.17 -6.93
C MET A 139 -3.96 -16.85 -8.27
N ALA A 140 -3.04 -16.91 -9.23
CA ALA A 140 -3.24 -17.69 -10.45
C ALA A 140 -3.35 -19.19 -10.13
N GLY A 141 -2.55 -19.70 -9.19
CA GLY A 141 -2.67 -21.06 -8.65
C GLY A 141 -4.08 -21.35 -8.10
N MET A 142 -4.60 -20.46 -7.25
CA MET A 142 -5.96 -20.54 -6.70
C MET A 142 -7.04 -20.66 -7.79
N THR A 143 -6.92 -19.94 -8.90
CA THR A 143 -7.93 -20.01 -9.99
C THR A 143 -7.90 -21.32 -10.77
N ARG A 144 -6.82 -22.11 -10.64
CA ARG A 144 -6.67 -23.42 -11.32
C ARG A 144 -7.20 -24.58 -10.48
N VAL A 145 -7.46 -24.36 -9.19
CA VAL A 145 -8.07 -25.37 -8.32
C VAL A 145 -9.48 -25.67 -8.85
N PRO A 146 -9.87 -26.96 -8.98
CA PRO A 146 -11.17 -27.35 -9.52
C PRO A 146 -12.30 -27.22 -8.49
N TRP A 147 -12.57 -25.99 -8.03
CA TRP A 147 -13.53 -25.69 -6.96
C TRP A 147 -14.94 -26.25 -7.18
N GLY A 148 -15.35 -26.45 -8.43
CA GLY A 148 -16.67 -26.98 -8.77
C GLY A 148 -16.81 -28.51 -8.66
N SER A 149 -15.70 -29.25 -8.57
CA SER A 149 -15.69 -30.72 -8.58
C SER A 149 -14.89 -31.32 -7.42
N LEU A 150 -14.60 -30.54 -6.38
CA LEU A 150 -13.98 -31.04 -5.15
C LEU A 150 -14.97 -31.96 -4.41
N GLU A 151 -14.54 -33.19 -4.14
CA GLU A 151 -15.38 -34.23 -3.50
C GLU A 151 -15.41 -34.09 -1.97
N SER A 152 -14.29 -33.69 -1.36
CA SER A 152 -14.16 -33.53 0.08
C SER A 152 -13.31 -32.33 0.46
N VAL A 153 -13.55 -31.80 1.66
CA VAL A 153 -12.65 -30.85 2.33
C VAL A 153 -11.42 -31.63 2.83
N GLY A 154 -10.24 -31.05 2.66
CA GLY A 154 -8.96 -31.63 3.06
C GLY A 154 -8.04 -30.60 3.68
N ASP A 155 -6.73 -30.84 3.55
CA ASP A 155 -5.70 -29.93 4.03
C ASP A 155 -5.70 -28.60 3.26
N GLN A 156 -4.94 -27.65 3.78
CA GLN A 156 -4.74 -26.34 3.19
C GLN A 156 -4.20 -26.43 1.74
N SER A 157 -4.82 -25.66 0.83
CA SER A 157 -4.44 -25.65 -0.59
C SER A 157 -3.00 -25.18 -0.83
N GLU A 158 -2.37 -25.68 -1.90
CA GLU A 158 -0.97 -25.38 -2.26
C GLU A 158 -0.67 -23.88 -2.35
N TYR A 159 -1.59 -23.08 -2.92
CA TYR A 159 -1.38 -21.64 -3.07
C TYR A 159 -1.25 -20.93 -1.72
N VAL A 160 -1.89 -21.42 -0.67
CA VAL A 160 -1.78 -20.83 0.67
C VAL A 160 -0.40 -21.14 1.26
N ASN A 161 0.13 -22.34 1.00
CA ASN A 161 1.51 -22.68 1.36
C ASN A 161 2.52 -21.80 0.62
N GLY A 162 2.28 -21.56 -0.68
CA GLY A 162 3.08 -20.63 -1.48
C GLY A 162 3.08 -19.21 -0.91
N ILE A 163 1.91 -18.68 -0.54
CA ILE A 163 1.78 -17.37 0.13
C ILE A 163 2.60 -17.34 1.42
N ASN A 164 2.49 -18.38 2.26
CA ASN A 164 3.25 -18.46 3.50
C ASN A 164 4.77 -18.46 3.24
N MET A 165 5.24 -19.25 2.27
CA MET A 165 6.67 -19.30 1.90
C MET A 165 7.20 -17.95 1.41
N ILE A 166 6.44 -17.25 0.56
CA ILE A 166 6.81 -15.92 0.06
C ILE A 166 7.01 -14.95 1.24
N LEU A 167 6.06 -14.92 2.17
CA LEU A 167 6.06 -13.96 3.27
C LEU A 167 7.10 -14.32 4.33
N THR A 168 7.25 -15.59 4.68
CA THR A 168 8.25 -16.06 5.65
C THR A 168 9.69 -15.91 5.16
N SER A 169 9.94 -15.95 3.84
CA SER A 169 11.25 -15.64 3.27
C SER A 169 11.54 -14.13 3.23
N SER A 170 10.62 -13.34 2.66
CA SER A 170 10.88 -11.92 2.37
C SER A 170 10.74 -11.01 3.60
N ILE A 171 9.69 -11.18 4.42
CA ILE A 171 9.36 -10.21 5.48
C ILE A 171 10.46 -10.07 6.55
N PRO A 172 11.10 -11.14 7.05
CA PRO A 172 12.19 -11.00 8.02
C PRO A 172 13.39 -10.22 7.47
N VAL A 173 13.70 -10.39 6.18
CA VAL A 173 14.78 -9.65 5.51
C VAL A 173 14.45 -8.16 5.48
N LEU A 174 13.23 -7.80 5.04
CA LEU A 174 12.80 -6.41 4.97
C LEU A 174 12.73 -5.76 6.36
N GLY A 175 12.16 -6.46 7.34
CA GLY A 175 12.08 -6.00 8.73
C GLY A 175 13.44 -5.80 9.40
N SER A 176 14.46 -6.59 9.03
CA SER A 176 15.81 -6.42 9.55
C SER A 176 16.61 -5.29 8.89
N LEU A 177 16.30 -4.94 7.64
CA LEU A 177 17.08 -3.98 6.86
C LEU A 177 16.45 -2.58 6.79
N LEU A 178 15.14 -2.45 6.97
CA LEU A 178 14.43 -1.16 6.94
C LEU A 178 14.29 -0.58 8.35
N SER A 179 14.39 0.74 8.44
CA SER A 179 14.04 1.46 9.68
C SER A 179 12.53 1.31 9.99
N PRO A 180 12.10 1.48 11.26
CA PRO A 180 10.70 1.30 11.62
C PRO A 180 9.70 2.18 10.89
N ILE A 181 10.12 3.39 10.52
CA ILE A 181 9.28 4.33 9.79
C ILE A 181 9.01 3.80 8.37
N TYR A 182 10.04 3.27 7.70
CA TYR A 182 9.91 2.75 6.35
C TYR A 182 9.29 1.36 6.29
N PHE A 183 9.54 0.52 7.29
CA PHE A 183 8.86 -0.76 7.43
C PHE A 183 7.36 -0.55 7.66
N GLN A 184 6.97 0.40 8.51
CA GLN A 184 5.56 0.76 8.69
C GLN A 184 4.91 1.26 7.39
N PHE A 185 5.57 2.15 6.64
CA PHE A 185 5.07 2.60 5.34
C PHE A 185 4.85 1.43 4.37
N PHE A 186 5.82 0.51 4.33
CA PHE A 186 5.73 -0.71 3.53
C PHE A 186 4.54 -1.57 3.96
N LEU A 187 4.34 -1.79 5.27
CA LEU A 187 3.19 -2.54 5.80
C LEU A 187 1.86 -1.91 5.39
N ASP A 188 1.70 -0.59 5.57
CA ASP A 188 0.45 0.11 5.25
C ASP A 188 0.08 -0.06 3.76
N LYS A 189 1.08 0.00 2.87
CA LYS A 189 0.89 -0.25 1.43
C LYS A 189 0.59 -1.72 1.12
N LEU A 190 1.27 -2.64 1.79
CA LEU A 190 1.04 -4.08 1.61
C LEU A 190 -0.37 -4.49 2.06
N ALA A 191 -0.83 -4.00 3.21
CA ALA A 191 -2.20 -4.20 3.70
C ALA A 191 -3.24 -3.67 2.70
N SER A 192 -3.00 -2.47 2.16
CA SER A 192 -3.88 -1.85 1.17
C SER A 192 -3.95 -2.61 -0.16
N SER A 193 -3.13 -3.65 -0.35
CA SER A 193 -2.99 -4.36 -1.62
C SER A 193 -3.38 -5.84 -1.53
N LEU A 194 -2.80 -6.61 -0.61
CA LEU A 194 -2.95 -8.08 -0.61
C LEU A 194 -4.39 -8.53 -0.34
N GLY A 195 -5.05 -7.95 0.67
CA GLY A 195 -6.44 -8.29 1.01
C GLY A 195 -7.42 -8.02 -0.15
N PRO A 196 -7.46 -6.79 -0.70
CA PRO A 196 -8.29 -6.48 -1.87
C PRO A 196 -7.97 -7.35 -3.09
N ARG A 197 -6.70 -7.68 -3.34
CA ARG A 197 -6.29 -8.59 -4.42
C ARG A 197 -6.85 -10.00 -4.22
N PHE A 198 -6.75 -10.54 -3.00
CA PHE A 198 -7.32 -11.85 -2.66
C PHE A 198 -8.84 -11.88 -2.88
N TYR A 199 -9.56 -10.89 -2.34
CA TYR A 199 -11.00 -10.74 -2.51
C TYR A 199 -11.40 -10.69 -3.99
N ALA A 200 -10.72 -9.85 -4.79
CA ALA A 200 -10.96 -9.75 -6.21
C ALA A 200 -10.63 -11.04 -6.98
N ASN A 201 -9.68 -11.84 -6.48
CA ASN A 201 -9.28 -13.09 -7.13
C ASN A 201 -10.31 -14.20 -6.98
N ILE A 202 -11.13 -14.20 -5.91
CA ILE A 202 -12.26 -15.14 -5.76
C ILE A 202 -13.20 -15.02 -6.95
N PHE A 203 -13.51 -13.80 -7.40
CA PHE A 203 -14.36 -13.55 -8.57
C PHE A 203 -13.74 -14.00 -9.92
N LYS A 204 -12.45 -14.37 -9.95
CA LYS A 204 -11.82 -14.95 -11.15
C LYS A 204 -11.94 -16.48 -11.18
N CYS A 205 -12.37 -17.08 -10.09
CA CYS A 205 -12.74 -18.50 -10.08
C CYS A 205 -14.02 -18.69 -10.92
N LYS A 206 -14.23 -19.92 -11.41
CA LYS A 206 -15.43 -20.26 -12.20
C LYS A 206 -16.55 -20.68 -11.24
N HIS A 207 -17.05 -21.89 -11.40
CA HIS A 207 -17.98 -22.50 -10.48
C HIS A 207 -17.27 -22.95 -9.19
N ILE A 208 -17.87 -22.63 -8.05
CA ILE A 208 -17.46 -23.04 -6.71
C ILE A 208 -18.62 -23.85 -6.12
N SER A 209 -18.41 -25.16 -5.93
CA SER A 209 -19.42 -26.02 -5.30
C SER A 209 -19.53 -25.74 -3.81
N GLU A 210 -20.51 -26.35 -3.13
CA GLU A 210 -20.61 -26.25 -1.67
C GLU A 210 -19.33 -26.72 -0.97
N THR A 211 -18.84 -27.93 -1.30
CA THR A 211 -17.57 -28.46 -0.79
C THR A 211 -16.39 -27.55 -1.14
N GLY A 212 -16.34 -27.02 -2.37
CA GLY A 212 -15.30 -26.09 -2.78
C GLY A 212 -15.31 -24.78 -2.00
N ALA A 213 -16.50 -24.25 -1.70
CA ALA A 213 -16.65 -23.05 -0.89
C ALA A 213 -16.26 -23.29 0.58
N GLN A 214 -16.53 -24.49 1.13
CA GLN A 214 -16.06 -24.89 2.46
C GLN A 214 -14.52 -24.92 2.51
N GLN A 215 -13.88 -25.57 1.53
CA GLN A 215 -12.41 -25.61 1.45
C GLN A 215 -11.81 -24.19 1.27
N MET A 216 -12.35 -23.39 0.35
CA MET A 216 -11.86 -22.03 0.12
C MET A 216 -12.05 -21.12 1.35
N LEU A 217 -13.07 -21.37 2.17
CA LEU A 217 -13.28 -20.64 3.42
C LEU A 217 -12.20 -20.98 4.45
N LEU A 218 -11.81 -22.25 4.58
CA LEU A 218 -10.67 -22.65 5.42
C LEU A 218 -9.37 -22.03 4.93
N ASP A 219 -9.11 -22.09 3.63
CA ASP A 219 -7.94 -21.47 3.02
C ASP A 219 -7.92 -19.95 3.25
N THR A 220 -9.08 -19.28 3.18
CA THR A 220 -9.22 -17.84 3.46
C THR A 220 -8.86 -17.51 4.91
N GLN A 221 -9.24 -18.35 5.87
CA GLN A 221 -8.86 -18.18 7.28
C GLN A 221 -7.36 -18.40 7.50
N ALA A 222 -6.77 -19.37 6.81
CA ALA A 222 -5.34 -19.61 6.83
C ALA A 222 -4.57 -18.41 6.24
N VAL A 223 -4.98 -17.90 5.06
CA VAL A 223 -4.40 -16.69 4.45
C VAL A 223 -4.52 -15.50 5.40
N LYS A 224 -5.70 -15.28 6.01
CA LYS A 224 -5.90 -14.20 6.99
C LYS A 224 -4.92 -14.31 8.15
N THR A 225 -4.74 -15.50 8.71
CA THR A 225 -3.79 -15.75 9.80
C THR A 225 -2.35 -15.44 9.38
N ILE A 226 -1.93 -15.92 8.20
CA ILE A 226 -0.60 -15.63 7.64
C ILE A 226 -0.40 -14.11 7.46
N LEU A 227 -1.38 -13.41 6.89
CA LEU A 227 -1.28 -11.96 6.68
C LEU A 227 -1.21 -11.19 8.00
N LEU A 228 -1.96 -11.60 9.01
CA LEU A 228 -1.95 -10.95 10.33
C LEU A 228 -0.62 -11.15 11.08
N ASP A 229 0.15 -12.20 10.76
CA ASP A 229 1.46 -12.46 11.37
C ASP A 229 2.62 -11.66 10.74
N ILE A 230 2.40 -11.01 9.58
CA ILE A 230 3.43 -10.24 8.86
C ILE A 230 4.21 -9.25 9.76
N PRO A 231 3.56 -8.40 10.58
CA PRO A 231 4.29 -7.47 11.44
C PRO A 231 5.21 -8.17 12.47
N SER A 232 4.79 -9.35 12.95
CA SER A 232 5.56 -10.20 13.87
C SER A 232 6.78 -10.81 13.18
N LEU A 233 6.61 -11.32 11.94
CA LEU A 233 7.71 -11.83 11.12
C LEU A 233 8.80 -10.79 10.89
N GLY A 234 8.41 -9.52 10.73
CA GLY A 234 9.33 -8.39 10.58
C GLY A 234 10.01 -7.96 11.88
N ARG A 235 9.59 -8.48 13.05
CA ARG A 235 10.02 -8.08 14.40
C ARG A 235 9.84 -6.59 14.71
N GLN A 236 8.85 -5.95 14.09
CA GLN A 236 8.59 -4.52 14.21
C GLN A 236 7.09 -4.25 14.43
N THR A 237 6.60 -4.55 15.64
CA THR A 237 5.16 -4.58 15.96
C THR A 237 4.58 -3.28 16.52
N SER A 238 5.42 -2.29 16.86
CA SER A 238 5.03 -1.14 17.68
C SER A 238 3.93 -0.24 17.10
N ASN A 239 3.63 -0.33 15.80
CA ASN A 239 2.59 0.46 15.13
C ASN A 239 1.69 -0.37 14.19
N ALA A 240 1.63 -1.69 14.37
CA ALA A 240 0.91 -2.59 13.45
C ALA A 240 -0.62 -2.56 13.57
N ALA A 241 -1.20 -1.81 14.51
CA ALA A 241 -2.65 -1.84 14.77
C ALA A 241 -3.50 -1.39 13.55
N SER A 242 -3.02 -0.41 12.77
CA SER A 242 -3.68 0.01 11.52
C SER A 242 -3.67 -1.12 10.49
N TYR A 243 -2.52 -1.77 10.33
CA TYR A 243 -2.30 -2.91 9.45
C TYR A 243 -3.26 -4.06 9.78
N THR A 244 -3.28 -4.50 11.05
CA THR A 244 -4.13 -5.59 11.55
C THR A 244 -5.61 -5.30 11.30
N LYS A 245 -6.07 -4.06 11.58
CA LYS A 245 -7.46 -3.66 11.35
C LYS A 245 -7.83 -3.70 9.87
N PHE A 246 -6.95 -3.20 9.00
CA PHE A 246 -7.20 -3.19 7.56
C PHE A 246 -7.26 -4.60 6.98
N VAL A 247 -6.27 -5.44 7.28
CA VAL A 247 -6.23 -6.85 6.82
C VAL A 247 -7.45 -7.60 7.34
N SER A 248 -7.79 -7.46 8.62
CA SER A 248 -8.98 -8.11 9.19
C SER A 248 -10.25 -7.72 8.45
N ARG A 249 -10.43 -6.43 8.15
CA ARG A 249 -11.61 -5.94 7.42
C ARG A 249 -11.70 -6.53 6.03
N GLU A 250 -10.63 -6.45 5.23
CA GLU A 250 -10.67 -6.94 3.85
C GLU A 250 -10.80 -8.46 3.77
N MET A 251 -10.14 -9.21 4.66
CA MET A 251 -10.27 -10.67 4.70
C MET A 251 -11.66 -11.11 5.20
N SER A 252 -12.28 -10.38 6.13
CA SER A 252 -13.66 -10.66 6.55
C SER A 252 -14.68 -10.46 5.41
N LYS A 253 -14.43 -9.56 4.44
CA LYS A 253 -15.26 -9.46 3.23
C LYS A 253 -15.16 -10.71 2.36
N ALA A 254 -13.96 -11.27 2.21
CA ALA A 254 -13.76 -12.54 1.50
C ALA A 254 -14.48 -13.70 2.20
N GLU A 255 -14.39 -13.80 3.53
CA GLU A 255 -15.15 -14.79 4.31
C GLU A 255 -16.67 -14.61 4.14
N ALA A 256 -17.16 -13.37 4.19
CA ALA A 256 -18.58 -13.05 3.99
C ALA A 256 -19.07 -13.49 2.61
N LEU A 257 -18.32 -13.19 1.55
CA LEU A 257 -18.61 -13.63 0.18
C LEU A 257 -18.76 -15.15 0.11
N LEU A 258 -17.81 -15.91 0.65
CA LEU A 258 -17.85 -17.38 0.64
C LEU A 258 -19.03 -17.93 1.45
N LYS A 259 -19.39 -17.28 2.57
CA LYS A 259 -20.60 -17.63 3.35
C LYS A 259 -21.88 -17.39 2.56
N VAL A 260 -21.95 -16.36 1.73
CA VAL A 260 -23.07 -16.16 0.80
C VAL A 260 -23.12 -17.30 -0.23
N ILE A 261 -21.98 -17.71 -0.79
CA ILE A 261 -21.92 -18.88 -1.69
C ILE A 261 -22.40 -20.15 -1.00
N LEU A 262 -22.07 -20.35 0.28
CA LEU A 262 -22.51 -21.51 1.08
C LEU A 262 -23.99 -21.48 1.46
N SER A 263 -24.64 -20.31 1.41
CA SER A 263 -26.04 -20.21 1.84
C SER A 263 -27.01 -20.97 0.92
N PRO A 264 -28.12 -21.48 1.46
CA PRO A 264 -29.20 -22.05 0.65
C PRO A 264 -29.72 -21.07 -0.40
N VAL A 265 -30.16 -21.59 -1.56
CA VAL A 265 -30.64 -20.77 -2.68
C VAL A 265 -31.80 -19.88 -2.27
N ASP A 266 -32.70 -20.39 -1.42
CA ASP A 266 -33.89 -19.66 -0.98
C ASP A 266 -33.57 -18.46 -0.05
N SER A 267 -32.39 -18.45 0.58
CA SER A 267 -31.97 -17.42 1.56
C SER A 267 -30.73 -16.62 1.12
N VAL A 268 -30.25 -16.83 -0.11
CA VAL A 268 -28.98 -16.26 -0.59
C VAL A 268 -29.01 -14.74 -0.67
N ALA A 269 -30.17 -14.17 -1.05
CA ALA A 269 -30.38 -12.73 -1.13
C ALA A 269 -30.31 -12.08 0.26
N ASP A 270 -30.96 -12.67 1.26
CA ASP A 270 -30.96 -12.15 2.64
C ASP A 270 -29.58 -12.28 3.29
N THR A 271 -28.91 -13.42 3.04
CA THR A 271 -27.55 -13.64 3.51
C THR A 271 -26.58 -12.61 2.91
N TYR A 272 -26.74 -12.28 1.62
CA TYR A 272 -25.94 -11.24 0.97
C TYR A 272 -26.15 -9.87 1.61
N ARG A 273 -27.42 -9.45 1.84
CA ARG A 273 -27.72 -8.17 2.51
C ARG A 273 -27.14 -8.10 3.91
N ALA A 274 -27.19 -9.19 4.66
CA ALA A 274 -26.72 -9.24 6.04
C ALA A 274 -25.18 -9.20 6.13
N LEU A 275 -24.48 -9.92 5.25
CA LEU A 275 -23.03 -10.10 5.35
C LEU A 275 -22.22 -9.10 4.50
N LEU A 276 -22.80 -8.56 3.44
CA LEU A 276 -22.18 -7.60 2.52
C LEU A 276 -23.11 -6.37 2.31
N PRO A 277 -23.38 -5.58 3.35
CA PRO A 277 -24.31 -4.45 3.27
C PRO A 277 -23.83 -3.32 2.34
N GLU A 278 -22.52 -3.20 2.12
CA GLU A 278 -21.92 -2.26 1.16
C GLU A 278 -21.77 -2.84 -0.25
N GLY A 279 -22.19 -4.09 -0.46
CA GLY A 279 -22.05 -4.80 -1.73
C GLY A 279 -23.04 -4.30 -2.79
N THR A 280 -22.63 -4.36 -4.05
CA THR A 280 -23.46 -3.90 -5.18
C THR A 280 -24.35 -5.01 -5.76
N PRO A 281 -25.45 -4.70 -6.45
CA PRO A 281 -26.24 -5.71 -7.17
C PRO A 281 -25.43 -6.47 -8.23
N MET A 282 -24.45 -5.81 -8.86
CA MET A 282 -23.53 -6.44 -9.82
C MET A 282 -22.60 -7.45 -9.16
N GLU A 283 -22.13 -7.18 -7.94
CA GLU A 283 -21.38 -8.15 -7.15
C GLU A 283 -22.25 -9.33 -6.75
N PHE A 284 -23.50 -9.10 -6.33
CA PHE A 284 -24.43 -10.17 -6.02
C PHE A 284 -24.66 -11.10 -7.21
N GLN A 285 -24.91 -10.54 -8.39
CA GLN A 285 -25.02 -11.32 -9.63
C GLN A 285 -23.79 -12.21 -9.86
N ARG A 286 -22.57 -11.65 -9.73
CA ARG A 286 -21.35 -12.44 -9.87
C ARG A 286 -21.23 -13.54 -8.82
N ILE A 287 -21.70 -13.32 -7.59
CA ILE A 287 -21.71 -14.37 -6.54
C ILE A 287 -22.66 -15.51 -6.93
N LEU A 288 -23.83 -15.22 -7.51
CA LEU A 288 -24.74 -16.26 -7.99
C LEU A 288 -24.14 -17.06 -9.16
N GLU A 289 -23.36 -16.40 -10.03
CA GLU A 289 -22.59 -17.06 -11.09
C GLU A 289 -21.51 -17.99 -10.52
N LEU A 290 -20.75 -17.54 -9.50
CA LEU A 290 -19.77 -18.38 -8.80
C LEU A 290 -20.42 -19.60 -8.15
N LYS A 291 -21.61 -19.44 -7.54
CA LYS A 291 -22.39 -20.54 -6.95
C LYS A 291 -22.90 -21.56 -7.99
N GLY A 292 -22.83 -21.25 -9.29
CA GLY A 292 -23.19 -22.18 -10.37
C GLY A 292 -24.69 -22.30 -10.63
N LEU A 293 -25.50 -21.33 -10.20
CA LEU A 293 -26.94 -21.35 -10.43
C LEU A 293 -27.27 -21.23 -11.92
N LYS A 294 -28.40 -21.79 -12.35
CA LYS A 294 -28.86 -21.64 -13.74
C LYS A 294 -29.32 -20.20 -13.98
N LYS A 295 -29.16 -19.69 -15.21
CA LYS A 295 -29.54 -18.32 -15.57
C LYS A 295 -31.00 -17.97 -15.24
N ALA A 296 -31.92 -18.93 -15.38
CA ALA A 296 -33.33 -18.73 -15.04
C ALA A 296 -33.51 -18.47 -13.53
N ASP A 297 -32.93 -19.32 -12.69
CA ASP A 297 -32.98 -19.20 -11.23
C ASP A 297 -32.29 -17.92 -10.76
N GLN A 298 -31.15 -17.57 -11.37
CA GLN A 298 -30.45 -16.31 -11.10
C GLN A 298 -31.36 -15.10 -11.36
N GLN A 299 -32.06 -15.07 -12.50
CA GLN A 299 -32.93 -13.94 -12.84
C GLN A 299 -34.08 -13.80 -11.84
N THR A 300 -34.70 -14.91 -11.42
CA THR A 300 -35.76 -14.89 -10.40
C THR A 300 -35.26 -14.32 -9.07
N ILE A 301 -34.08 -14.75 -8.63
CA ILE A 301 -33.47 -14.27 -7.38
C ILE A 301 -33.08 -12.79 -7.48
N LEU A 302 -32.55 -12.34 -8.63
CA LEU A 302 -32.18 -10.94 -8.85
C LEU A 302 -33.40 -10.02 -8.90
N ASP A 303 -34.48 -10.47 -9.54
CA ASP A 303 -35.74 -9.70 -9.60
C ASP A 303 -36.33 -9.52 -8.19
N ASP A 304 -36.33 -10.58 -7.37
CA ASP A 304 -36.75 -10.49 -5.97
C ASP A 304 -35.81 -9.61 -5.14
N PHE A 305 -34.50 -9.71 -5.39
CA PHE A 305 -33.50 -8.89 -4.72
C PHE A 305 -33.72 -7.38 -4.98
N ASN A 306 -34.01 -7.01 -6.23
CA ASN A 306 -34.23 -5.64 -6.66
C ASN A 306 -35.58 -5.07 -6.20
N LYS A 307 -36.64 -5.90 -6.13
CA LYS A 307 -37.94 -5.50 -5.57
C LYS A 307 -37.85 -5.10 -4.11
N HIS A 308 -36.93 -5.71 -3.37
CA HIS A 308 -36.64 -5.43 -1.97
C HIS A 308 -35.37 -4.58 -1.79
N GLY A 309 -35.02 -3.71 -2.77
CA GLY A 309 -33.94 -2.71 -2.66
C GLY A 309 -34.12 -1.77 -1.45
N PRO A 310 -33.13 -0.93 -1.08
CA PRO A 310 -33.01 -0.35 0.26
C PRO A 310 -34.11 0.67 0.58
N GLY A 311 -35.31 0.18 0.84
CA GLY A 311 -36.39 0.89 1.48
C GLY A 311 -36.09 0.89 2.97
N THR A 312 -35.93 2.08 3.52
CA THR A 312 -36.15 2.35 4.94
C THR A 312 -37.50 1.77 5.37
N THR A 313 -37.55 0.52 5.79
CA THR A 313 -38.65 -0.01 6.59
C THR A 313 -38.28 0.19 8.05
N GLN A 314 -38.37 1.44 8.48
CA GLN A 314 -38.75 1.71 9.87
C GLN A 314 -40.13 1.06 10.05
N PRO A 315 -40.33 0.13 10.99
CA PRO A 315 -41.66 -0.41 11.23
C PRO A 315 -42.55 0.76 11.65
N THR A 316 -43.54 1.11 10.82
CA THR A 316 -44.61 2.01 11.23
C THR A 316 -45.45 1.23 12.23
N ILE A 317 -45.11 1.37 13.52
CA ILE A 317 -45.96 0.90 14.60
C ILE A 317 -47.21 1.77 14.54
N ALA A 318 -48.34 1.14 14.19
CA ALA A 318 -49.66 1.76 14.27
C ALA A 318 -49.87 2.32 15.70
N PRO A 319 -50.41 3.55 15.85
CA PRO A 319 -50.56 4.15 17.17
C PRO A 319 -51.69 3.44 17.92
N SER A 320 -51.31 2.60 18.90
CA SER A 320 -52.25 2.05 19.87
C SER A 320 -52.51 3.09 20.95
N VAL A 321 -53.77 3.51 21.04
CA VAL A 321 -54.31 4.46 22.02
C VAL A 321 -54.24 3.85 23.43
N VAL A 322 -53.56 4.51 24.37
CA VAL A 322 -53.75 4.27 25.82
C VAL A 322 -53.53 5.60 26.59
N PRO A 323 -54.31 5.90 27.65
CA PRO A 323 -54.47 7.27 28.20
C PRO A 323 -53.38 7.71 29.19
N ALA A 324 -53.32 9.03 29.38
CA ALA A 324 -52.35 9.78 30.17
C ALA A 324 -52.40 9.55 31.70
N ALA A 325 -51.23 9.67 32.35
CA ALA A 325 -51.05 9.89 33.79
C ALA A 325 -49.79 10.76 34.06
N PRO A 326 -49.71 11.47 35.21
CA PRO A 326 -49.15 12.84 35.32
C PRO A 326 -47.66 12.94 35.73
N PRO A 327 -47.03 14.14 35.68
CA PRO A 327 -45.59 14.30 35.84
C PRO A 327 -45.15 14.61 37.27
N ALA A 328 -43.91 14.24 37.62
CA ALA A 328 -43.21 14.59 38.86
C ALA A 328 -41.70 14.83 38.59
N PRO A 329 -41.00 15.58 39.46
CA PRO A 329 -40.04 16.64 39.07
C PRO A 329 -38.54 16.25 39.23
N PRO A 330 -37.57 17.14 38.92
CA PRO A 330 -36.18 16.76 38.64
C PRO A 330 -35.30 16.70 39.89
N SER A 331 -34.16 16.01 39.81
CA SER A 331 -33.14 16.02 40.86
C SER A 331 -31.72 16.00 40.28
N SER A 332 -30.85 16.66 41.02
CA SER A 332 -29.53 17.23 40.74
C SER A 332 -28.32 16.32 41.00
N VAL A 333 -27.26 16.53 40.19
CA VAL A 333 -25.79 16.68 40.46
C VAL A 333 -25.26 16.26 41.87
N ILE A 334 -24.05 15.70 42.15
CA ILE A 334 -22.69 15.61 41.56
C ILE A 334 -21.92 14.39 42.26
N PRO A 335 -20.56 14.30 42.41
CA PRO A 335 -19.46 13.81 41.52
C PRO A 335 -18.65 12.61 42.08
N ASN A 336 -17.80 11.98 41.24
CA ASN A 336 -16.39 11.55 41.48
C ASN A 336 -16.00 10.41 40.52
N SER A 337 -14.74 10.11 40.22
CA SER A 337 -13.48 10.84 40.05
C SER A 337 -12.46 9.82 39.50
N ALA A 338 -11.47 10.32 38.76
CA ALA A 338 -10.17 9.71 38.45
C ALA A 338 -10.06 8.46 37.54
N SER A 339 -9.51 8.69 36.35
CA SER A 339 -8.33 7.92 35.89
C SER A 339 -7.53 8.74 34.88
N ALA A 340 -6.28 9.02 35.26
CA ALA A 340 -5.27 9.75 34.51
C ALA A 340 -4.72 8.92 33.33
N GLY A 341 -4.24 9.60 32.28
CA GLY A 341 -3.19 9.05 31.43
C GLY A 341 -3.29 9.37 29.93
N PHE A 342 -2.30 10.14 29.46
CA PHE A 342 -1.83 10.28 28.07
C PHE A 342 -2.53 11.29 27.15
N ILE A 343 -2.16 12.56 27.32
CA ILE A 343 -2.25 13.57 26.26
C ILE A 343 -1.03 13.39 25.36
N THR A 344 -1.23 12.85 24.16
CA THR A 344 -0.22 12.95 23.10
C THR A 344 -0.19 14.41 22.63
N SER A 345 0.98 15.06 22.69
CA SER A 345 1.12 16.45 22.23
C SER A 345 0.80 16.54 20.75
N ARG A 346 0.02 17.57 20.37
CA ARG A 346 -0.31 17.93 18.98
C ARG A 346 0.93 18.11 18.10
N GLU A 347 2.10 18.39 18.71
CA GLU A 347 3.38 18.57 18.01
C GLU A 347 3.94 17.26 17.44
N ASP A 348 3.75 16.10 18.08
CA ASP A 348 4.23 14.81 17.57
C ASP A 348 3.43 14.35 16.33
N VAL A 349 2.15 14.72 16.27
CA VAL A 349 1.27 14.44 15.13
C VAL A 349 1.58 15.36 13.95
N LEU A 350 1.91 16.63 14.22
CA LEU A 350 2.33 17.60 13.20
C LEU A 350 3.71 17.27 12.62
N THR A 351 4.64 16.78 13.44
CA THR A 351 5.98 16.35 12.98
C THR A 351 5.90 15.10 12.08
N ARG A 352 4.98 14.18 12.37
CA ARG A 352 4.69 13.01 11.51
C ARG A 352 3.99 13.37 10.20
N ALA A 353 3.13 14.39 10.20
CA ALA A 353 2.50 14.91 9.00
C ALA A 353 3.45 15.76 8.13
N ALA A 354 4.48 16.36 8.73
CA ALA A 354 5.54 17.09 8.01
C ALA A 354 6.54 16.15 7.33
N ALA A 355 6.87 15.01 7.94
CA ALA A 355 7.79 14.01 7.39
C ALA A 355 7.28 13.30 6.11
N LEU A 356 5.98 13.40 5.81
CA LEU A 356 5.34 12.85 4.60
C LEU A 356 4.71 13.92 3.70
N GLY A 357 5.12 15.20 3.87
CA GLY A 357 4.94 16.32 2.95
C GLY A 357 3.75 16.24 1.98
N ARG A 358 2.66 16.95 2.33
CA ARG A 358 1.47 17.26 1.51
C ARG A 358 1.75 17.96 0.15
N GLY A 359 3.00 18.01 -0.32
CA GLY A 359 3.39 18.49 -1.66
C GLY A 359 3.77 17.41 -2.67
N ALA A 360 3.97 16.15 -2.24
CA ALA A 360 4.51 15.09 -3.10
C ALA A 360 3.44 14.40 -3.98
N ALA A 361 2.19 14.32 -3.52
CA ALA A 361 1.13 13.57 -4.22
C ALA A 361 0.62 14.28 -5.49
N THR A 362 0.72 15.60 -5.58
CA THR A 362 0.17 16.37 -6.73
C THR A 362 1.26 16.89 -7.67
N THR A 363 2.46 17.18 -7.17
CA THR A 363 3.55 17.74 -7.99
C THR A 363 4.41 16.64 -8.61
N GLY A 364 4.72 15.58 -7.86
CA GLY A 364 5.51 14.45 -8.34
C GLY A 364 4.80 13.63 -9.42
N PHE A 365 3.48 13.46 -9.27
CA PHE A 365 2.66 12.76 -10.27
C PHE A 365 2.53 13.57 -11.57
N LYS A 366 2.38 14.90 -11.49
CA LYS A 366 2.36 15.78 -12.67
C LYS A 366 3.73 15.83 -13.38
N ARG A 367 4.84 15.84 -12.64
CA ARG A 367 6.20 15.77 -13.22
C ARG A 367 6.50 14.40 -13.83
N PHE A 368 5.98 13.33 -13.24
CA PHE A 368 6.06 11.96 -13.76
C PHE A 368 5.29 11.81 -15.09
N LEU A 369 4.07 12.35 -15.19
CA LEU A 369 3.33 12.42 -16.46
C LEU A 369 4.09 13.24 -17.51
N ALA A 370 4.60 14.43 -17.17
CA ALA A 370 5.35 15.28 -18.10
C ALA A 370 6.65 14.64 -18.62
N LEU A 371 7.37 13.88 -17.78
CA LEU A 371 8.57 13.15 -18.21
C LEU A 371 8.25 11.93 -19.07
N THR A 372 7.08 11.32 -18.88
CA THR A 372 6.62 10.18 -19.69
C THR A 372 6.11 10.66 -21.05
N GLU A 373 5.49 11.84 -21.11
CA GLU A 373 5.02 12.49 -22.33
C GLU A 373 6.19 13.05 -23.17
N ALA A 374 7.18 13.70 -22.53
CA ALA A 374 8.41 14.15 -23.19
C ALA A 374 9.30 13.00 -23.73
N ALA A 375 9.15 11.79 -23.19
CA ALA A 375 9.81 10.59 -23.70
C ALA A 375 9.07 9.95 -24.89
N LYS A 376 7.77 10.23 -25.06
CA LYS A 376 6.95 9.75 -26.17
C LYS A 376 7.17 10.59 -27.44
N ASP A 377 7.37 11.90 -27.29
CA ASP A 377 7.62 12.83 -28.41
C ASP A 377 9.06 12.79 -28.97
N ARG A 378 10.00 12.11 -28.31
CA ARG A 378 11.38 11.95 -28.81
C ARG A 378 11.55 10.83 -29.84
N LYS A 379 10.46 10.18 -30.29
CA LYS A 379 10.54 9.11 -31.30
C LYS A 379 10.55 9.60 -32.75
N ASP A 380 10.25 10.87 -33.03
CA ASP A 380 10.22 11.39 -34.39
C ASP A 380 11.24 12.53 -34.61
N GLY A 381 12.46 12.14 -35.02
CA GLY A 381 13.47 13.00 -35.67
C GLY A 381 14.88 12.97 -35.04
N PRO A 382 15.96 13.34 -35.77
CA PRO A 382 16.36 13.02 -37.13
C PRO A 382 17.60 12.09 -37.09
N PHE A 383 17.48 10.87 -36.54
CA PHE A 383 18.62 9.92 -36.45
C PHE A 383 18.70 8.92 -37.61
N ARG A 384 17.95 9.12 -38.69
CA ARG A 384 17.88 8.19 -39.83
C ARG A 384 18.85 8.49 -40.99
N LYS A 385 19.87 9.35 -40.80
CA LYS A 385 20.82 9.73 -41.86
C LYS A 385 22.31 9.45 -41.58
N LEU A 386 22.64 8.59 -40.60
CA LEU A 386 24.05 8.21 -40.34
C LEU A 386 24.41 6.77 -40.77
N PHE A 387 23.52 6.08 -41.46
CA PHE A 387 23.79 4.76 -42.05
C PHE A 387 23.11 4.64 -43.41
N ASN A 388 23.60 5.37 -44.41
CA ASN A 388 23.58 4.94 -45.81
C ASN A 388 24.43 5.88 -46.66
N THR A 389 25.42 5.27 -47.34
CA THR A 389 26.45 5.80 -48.23
C THR A 389 27.70 6.31 -47.54
#